data_AF-G5E2U8-F1
#
_entry.id   AF-G5E2U8-F1
#
_cell.length_a   1.000
_cell.length_b   1.000
_cell.length_c   1.000
_cell.angle_alpha   90.00
_cell.angle_beta   90.00
_cell.angle_gamma   90.00
#
_symmetry.space_group_name_H-M   'P 1'
#
loop_
_entity.id
_entity.type
_entity.pdbx_description
1 polymer ?
#
loop_
_entity_poly.entity_id
_entity_poly.type
_entity_poly.pdbx_seq_one_letter_code
_entity_poly.pdbx_strand_id
1 'polypeptide(L)'
;AILWFLTMFTHVFPLHKIFHLWDTLLLGNASFPFCIGVAILQQLRVRLLANGFNECILLFSDLPEIDIERCVQESINLFCWTPKSATYRQHAQMPK
;
A
#
# COMPACT_ATOMS: atom_id res chain seq x y z
N ALA A 1 1.06 -10.23 -0.76
CA ALA A 1 0.63 -8.95 -1.37
C ALA A 1 -0.73 -9.00 -2.09
N ILE A 2 -1.10 -10.06 -2.84
CA ILE A 2 -2.38 -10.11 -3.61
C ILE A 2 -3.60 -9.77 -2.74
N LEU A 3 -3.66 -10.36 -1.53
CA LEU A 3 -4.76 -10.15 -0.60
C LEU A 3 -4.93 -8.68 -0.16
N TRP A 4 -3.84 -7.91 -0.13
CA TRP A 4 -3.85 -6.51 0.30
C TRP A 4 -4.76 -5.66 -0.57
N PHE A 5 -4.68 -5.83 -1.89
CA PHE A 5 -5.47 -5.06 -2.84
C PHE A 5 -6.90 -5.58 -2.97
N LEU A 6 -7.11 -6.90 -2.80
CA LEU A 6 -8.46 -7.49 -2.81
C LEU A 6 -9.30 -7.09 -1.60
N THR A 7 -8.66 -6.96 -0.43
CA THR A 7 -9.34 -6.64 0.83
C THR A 7 -9.14 -5.18 1.26
N MET A 8 -8.52 -4.35 0.41
CA MET A 8 -8.20 -2.96 0.73
C MET A 8 -7.45 -2.83 2.08
N PHE A 9 -6.49 -3.72 2.31
CA PHE A 9 -5.64 -3.84 3.49
C PHE A 9 -6.37 -4.18 4.81
N THR A 10 -7.66 -4.48 4.79
CA THR A 10 -8.45 -4.78 6.02
C THR A 10 -8.06 -6.09 6.69
N HIS A 11 -7.58 -7.07 5.93
CA HIS A 11 -7.08 -8.31 6.50
C HIS A 11 -5.75 -8.13 7.25
N VAL A 12 -5.06 -7.01 7.00
CA VAL A 12 -3.71 -6.76 7.48
C VAL A 12 -3.70 -5.80 8.67
N PHE A 13 -4.58 -4.81 8.69
CA PHE A 13 -4.61 -3.79 9.72
C PHE A 13 -5.84 -3.90 10.61
N PRO A 14 -5.71 -3.65 11.93
CA PRO A 14 -6.86 -3.53 12.80
C PRO A 14 -7.73 -2.34 12.39
N LEU A 15 -9.04 -2.42 12.67
CA LEU A 15 -10.03 -1.44 12.19
C LEU A 15 -9.69 0.02 12.54
N HIS A 16 -9.16 0.29 13.72
CA HIS A 16 -8.79 1.66 14.10
C HIS A 16 -7.68 2.24 13.22
N LYS A 17 -6.72 1.43 12.76
CA LYS A 17 -5.64 1.84 11.85
C LYS A 17 -6.12 1.97 10.41
N ILE A 18 -7.02 1.07 9.97
CA ILE A 18 -7.48 1.07 8.58
C ILE A 18 -8.34 2.29 8.23
N PHE A 19 -9.14 2.80 9.18
CA PHE A 19 -9.96 4.00 8.92
C PHE A 19 -9.10 5.22 8.59
N HIS A 20 -8.03 5.47 9.34
CA HIS A 20 -7.09 6.55 9.04
C HIS A 20 -6.43 6.41 7.66
N LEU A 21 -6.07 5.18 7.27
CA LEU A 21 -5.53 4.92 5.94
C LEU A 21 -6.59 5.18 4.85
N TRP A 22 -7.83 4.76 5.11
CA TRP A 22 -8.95 4.90 4.18
C TRP A 22 -9.40 6.33 3.95
N ASP A 23 -9.32 7.19 4.97
CA ASP A 23 -9.61 8.62 4.84
C ASP A 23 -8.77 9.26 3.73
N THR A 24 -7.50 8.84 3.61
CA THR A 24 -6.64 9.29 2.50
C THR A 24 -6.87 8.48 1.23
N LEU A 25 -7.07 7.16 1.36
CA LEU A 25 -7.20 6.25 0.23
C LEU A 25 -8.38 6.62 -0.67
N LEU A 26 -9.53 6.91 -0.07
CA LEU A 26 -10.78 7.16 -0.80
C LEU A 26 -10.80 8.52 -1.52
N LEU A 27 -9.90 9.44 -1.13
CA LEU A 27 -9.72 10.72 -1.81
C LEU A 27 -8.81 10.60 -3.05
N GLY A 28 -8.01 9.54 -3.13
CA GLY A 28 -7.10 9.27 -4.25
C GLY A 28 -7.81 8.63 -5.44
N ASN A 29 -7.17 8.69 -6.61
CA ASN A 29 -7.64 7.89 -7.76
C ASN A 29 -7.28 6.40 -7.56
N ALA A 30 -7.76 5.54 -8.45
CA ALA A 30 -7.56 4.10 -8.34
C ALA A 30 -6.07 3.66 -8.25
N SER A 31 -5.09 4.52 -8.58
CA SER A 31 -3.65 4.19 -8.53
C SER A 31 -3.03 4.40 -7.15
N PHE A 32 -3.70 5.17 -6.30
CA PHE A 32 -3.23 5.48 -4.95
C PHE A 32 -3.03 4.24 -4.04
N PRO A 33 -3.89 3.20 -4.08
CA PRO A 33 -3.63 1.97 -3.32
C PRO A 33 -2.27 1.32 -3.63
N PHE A 34 -1.74 1.48 -4.85
CA PHE A 34 -0.40 0.97 -5.17
C PHE A 34 0.70 1.75 -4.46
N CYS A 35 0.55 3.07 -4.32
CA CYS A 35 1.48 3.91 -3.55
C CYS A 35 1.50 3.50 -2.06
N ILE A 36 0.34 3.17 -1.49
CA ILE A 36 0.23 2.60 -0.14
C ILE A 36 0.97 1.26 -0.04
N GLY A 37 0.74 0.35 -1.00
CA GLY A 37 1.44 -0.92 -1.05
C GLY A 37 2.96 -0.75 -1.10
N VAL A 38 3.45 0.21 -1.89
CA VAL A 38 4.88 0.54 -1.97
C VAL A 38 5.39 1.14 -0.64
N ALA A 39 4.65 2.03 0.01
CA ALA A 39 5.04 2.58 1.32
C ALA A 39 5.18 1.48 2.39
N ILE A 40 4.25 0.51 2.41
CA ILE A 40 4.37 -0.66 3.29
C ILE A 40 5.62 -1.47 2.96
N LEU A 41 5.88 -1.74 1.68
CA LEU A 41 7.08 -2.45 1.25
C LEU A 41 8.37 -1.70 1.60
N GLN A 42 8.37 -0.37 1.58
CA GLN A 42 9.51 0.44 2.00
C GLN A 42 9.78 0.29 3.50
N GLN A 43 8.75 0.31 4.35
CA GLN A 43 8.90 0.06 5.78
C GLN A 43 9.41 -1.38 6.06
N LEU A 44 8.99 -2.35 5.25
CA LEU A 44 9.44 -3.75 5.38
C LEU A 44 10.76 -4.06 4.69
N ARG A 45 11.33 -3.13 3.90
CA ARG A 45 12.45 -3.38 2.99
C ARG A 45 13.63 -4.09 3.63
N VAL A 46 14.06 -3.63 4.81
CA VAL A 46 15.22 -4.19 5.51
C VAL A 46 14.98 -5.66 5.85
N ARG A 47 13.77 -5.99 6.30
CA ARG A 47 13.39 -7.37 6.63
C ARG A 47 13.24 -8.21 5.37
N LEU A 48 12.61 -7.67 4.32
CA LEU A 48 12.44 -8.39 3.05
C LEU A 48 13.77 -8.75 2.40
N LEU A 49 14.76 -7.86 2.42
CA LEU A 49 16.08 -8.11 1.83
C LEU A 49 16.95 -9.04 2.68
N ALA A 50 16.69 -9.15 3.98
CA ALA A 50 17.43 -10.01 4.90
C ALA A 50 16.87 -11.44 4.97
N ASN A 51 15.67 -11.69 4.46
CA ASN A 51 14.96 -12.96 4.60
C ASN A 51 14.82 -13.71 3.27
N GLY A 52 14.66 -15.03 3.37
CA GLY A 52 14.33 -15.89 2.23
C GLY A 52 12.88 -15.72 1.77
N PHE A 53 12.52 -16.38 0.67
CA PHE A 53 11.19 -16.27 0.07
C PHE A 53 10.07 -16.75 1.00
N ASN A 54 10.27 -17.87 1.71
CA ASN A 54 9.26 -18.46 2.58
C ASN A 54 8.97 -17.58 3.79
N GLU A 55 10.02 -16.99 4.37
CA GLU A 55 9.93 -16.05 5.47
C GLU A 55 9.25 -14.74 5.04
N CYS A 56 9.49 -14.29 3.81
CA CYS A 56 8.78 -13.13 3.26
C CYS A 56 7.28 -13.40 3.03
N ILE A 57 6.90 -14.64 2.66
CA ILE A 57 5.49 -15.02 2.55
C ILE A 57 4.80 -14.89 3.91
N LEU A 58 5.42 -15.41 4.98
CA LEU A 58 4.89 -15.30 6.34
C LEU A 58 4.84 -13.84 6.80
N LEU A 59 5.88 -13.05 6.51
CA LEU A 59 5.93 -11.62 6.83
C LEU A 59 4.76 -10.83 6.20
N PHE A 60 4.29 -11.22 5.02
CA PHE A 60 3.14 -10.58 4.37
C PHE A 60 1.78 -11.01 4.92
N SER A 61 1.71 -12.12 5.64
CA SER A 61 0.49 -12.59 6.30
C SER A 61 0.35 -11.97 7.68
N ASP A 62 1.42 -11.98 8.46
CA ASP A 62 1.41 -11.58 9.88
C ASP A 62 1.82 -10.12 10.13
N LEU A 63 1.97 -9.34 9.05
CA LEU A 63 2.55 -7.99 8.99
C LEU A 63 2.98 -7.38 10.33
N PRO A 64 4.29 -7.10 10.50
CA PRO A 64 4.75 -6.45 11.72
C PRO A 64 4.15 -5.06 11.87
N GLU A 65 4.32 -4.46 13.04
CA GLU A 65 3.79 -3.13 13.29
C GLU A 65 4.25 -2.12 12.23
N ILE A 66 3.27 -1.63 11.46
CA ILE A 66 3.43 -0.57 10.48
C ILE A 66 3.01 0.75 11.12
N ASP A 67 3.81 1.77 10.87
CA ASP A 67 3.45 3.16 11.16
C ASP A 67 2.52 3.68 10.06
N ILE A 68 1.25 3.88 10.42
CA ILE A 68 0.20 4.30 9.49
C ILE A 68 0.37 5.75 9.07
N GLU A 69 0.78 6.64 9.97
CA GLU A 69 0.98 8.05 9.65
C GLU A 69 2.11 8.20 8.64
N ARG A 70 3.23 7.50 8.88
CA ARG A 70 4.34 7.43 7.93
C ARG A 70 3.89 6.79 6.61
N CYS A 71 3.10 5.71 6.65
CA CYS A 71 2.60 5.06 5.45
C CYS A 71 1.75 6.01 4.59
N VAL A 72 0.86 6.77 5.22
CA VAL A 72 0.04 7.79 4.56
C VAL A 72 0.94 8.85 3.93
N GLN A 73 1.86 9.44 4.70
CA GLN A 73 2.75 10.50 4.21
C GLN A 73 3.63 10.03 3.04
N GLU A 74 4.26 8.86 3.15
CA GLU A 74 5.09 8.29 2.07
C GLU A 74 4.24 7.95 0.85
N SER A 75 3.01 7.44 1.03
CA SER A 75 2.12 7.13 -0.09
C SER A 75 1.69 8.38 -0.87
N ILE A 76 1.40 9.49 -0.18
CA ILE A 76 1.10 10.79 -0.81
C ILE A 76 2.32 11.29 -1.57
N ASN A 77 3.50 11.25 -0.95
CA ASN A 77 4.73 11.67 -1.61
C ASN A 77 4.99 10.83 -2.86
N LEU A 78 4.91 9.50 -2.77
CA LEU A 78 5.07 8.61 -3.92
C LEU A 78 4.07 8.94 -5.03
N PHE A 79 2.81 9.17 -4.68
CA PHE A 79 1.78 9.53 -5.66
C PHE A 79 2.07 10.86 -6.37
N CYS A 80 2.51 11.89 -5.64
CA CYS A 80 2.85 13.19 -6.20
C CYS A 80 4.11 13.16 -7.08
N TRP A 81 5.12 12.37 -6.69
CA TRP A 81 6.39 12.26 -7.42
C TRP A 81 6.33 11.28 -8.59
N THR A 82 5.40 10.33 -8.59
CA THR A 82 5.26 9.35 -9.67
C THR A 82 4.68 10.04 -10.91
N PRO A 83 5.39 10.03 -12.06
CA PRO A 83 4.85 10.58 -13.30
C PRO A 83 3.54 9.90 -13.69
N LYS A 84 2.58 10.69 -14.20
CA LYS A 84 1.25 10.17 -14.59
C LYS A 84 1.33 9.01 -15.60
N SER A 85 2.37 8.97 -16.42
CA SER A 85 2.64 7.88 -17.37
C SER A 85 2.89 6.54 -16.69
N ALA A 86 3.54 6.51 -15.52
CA ALA A 86 3.80 5.28 -14.77
C ALA A 86 2.53 4.74 -14.08
N THR A 87 1.55 5.60 -13.83
CA THR A 87 0.22 5.22 -13.30
C THR A 87 -0.85 5.06 -14.37
N TYR A 88 -0.48 5.24 -15.65
CA TYR A 88 -1.44 5.20 -16.76
C TYR A 88 -2.04 3.81 -16.91
N ARG A 89 -3.37 3.76 -17.03
CA ARG A 89 -4.11 2.52 -17.25
C ARG A 89 -4.91 2.63 -18.53
N GLN A 90 -4.37 2.03 -19.59
CA GLN A 90 -5.00 1.99 -20.91
C GLN A 90 -6.43 1.45 -20.89
N HIS A 91 -6.72 0.50 -19.99
CA HIS A 91 -8.03 -0.14 -19.86
C HIS A 91 -8.83 0.36 -18.64
N ALA A 92 -8.42 1.44 -17.97
CA ALA A 92 -9.21 2.01 -16.90
C ALA A 92 -10.47 2.67 -17.47
N GLN A 93 -11.61 2.44 -16.82
CA GLN A 93 -12.83 3.18 -17.15
C GLN A 93 -12.63 4.65 -16.80
N MET A 94 -13.01 5.54 -17.72
CA MET A 94 -12.98 6.98 -17.48
C MET A 94 -14.00 7.31 -16.38
N PRO A 95 -13.64 8.11 -15.36
CA PRO A 95 -14.62 8.57 -14.38
C PRO A 95 -15.72 9.35 -15.11
N LYS A 96 -16.97 8.98 -14.85
CA LYS A 96 -18.17 9.64 -15.40
C LYS A 96 -18.37 11.02 -14.77
#